data_AF-A0A2U3AKB3-F1
#
_entry.id   AF-A0A2U3AKB3-F1
#
_cell.length_a   1.000
_cell.length_b   1.000
_cell.length_c   1.000
_cell.angle_alpha   90.00
_cell.angle_beta   90.00
_cell.angle_gamma   90.00
#
_symmetry.space_group_name_H-M   'P 1'
#
loop_
_entity.id
_entity.type
_entity.pdbx_description
1 polymer ?
#
loop_
_entity_poly.entity_id
_entity_poly.type
_entity_poly.pdbx_seq_one_letter_code
_entity_poly.pdbx_strand_id
1 'polypeptide(L)'
;MLTKLDYAQVKLETLEEEYTRTMDEATKESKAIPFGQPNIIRRRNIYSGVMRKHEKARKLHEQIEEQKGAIAKLEKVEKVKENNSLLKDMHVIGKSEYANIGAKTSVNNLAYFKDKLEKLIEKNEFNKQENKRNKEVKLRTYGADITKLRKKIAYLEKIEEQSKDQVLSAKSEELLKDGLVQQWDKKPIFFFVKGLRKVAFEVDSNGEFFVSPHYPTKNTSEEKFIEKLLA
;
A
#
# COMPACT_ATOMS: atom_id res chain seq x y z
N MET A 1 -6.09 1.59 -15.43
CA MET A 1 -5.64 0.23 -15.05
C MET A 1 -6.56 -0.19 -13.92
N LEU A 2 -7.11 -1.41 -13.94
CA LEU A 2 -7.77 -1.94 -12.75
C LEU A 2 -6.80 -1.83 -11.57
N THR A 3 -7.29 -1.40 -10.42
CA THR A 3 -6.51 -1.48 -9.19
C THR A 3 -6.26 -2.96 -8.87
N LYS A 4 -5.35 -3.21 -7.93
CA LYS A 4 -5.14 -4.59 -7.47
C LYS A 4 -6.40 -5.14 -6.78
N LEU A 5 -7.27 -4.26 -6.25
CA LEU A 5 -8.57 -4.61 -5.68
C LEU A 5 -9.61 -4.91 -6.77
N ASP A 6 -9.79 -4.05 -7.77
CA ASP A 6 -10.82 -4.27 -8.82
C ASP A 6 -10.50 -5.54 -9.63
N TYR A 7 -9.23 -5.77 -9.97
CA TYR A 7 -8.80 -7.02 -10.62
C TYR A 7 -9.04 -8.23 -9.71
N ALA A 8 -8.96 -8.04 -8.39
CA ALA A 8 -9.28 -9.08 -7.43
C ALA A 8 -10.79 -9.34 -7.32
N GLN A 9 -11.64 -8.31 -7.43
CA GLN A 9 -13.10 -8.40 -7.43
C GLN A 9 -13.64 -9.02 -8.72
N VAL A 10 -13.20 -8.58 -9.91
CA VAL A 10 -13.58 -9.20 -11.19
C VAL A 10 -13.13 -10.66 -11.25
N LYS A 11 -11.96 -10.99 -10.68
CA LYS A 11 -11.52 -12.39 -10.53
C LYS A 11 -12.41 -13.19 -9.58
N LEU A 12 -12.91 -12.58 -8.50
CA LEU A 12 -13.88 -13.22 -7.60
C LEU A 12 -15.19 -13.53 -8.34
N GLU A 13 -15.77 -12.52 -8.99
CA GLU A 13 -17.01 -12.63 -9.79
C GLU A 13 -16.88 -13.72 -10.86
N THR A 14 -15.78 -13.74 -11.61
CA THR A 14 -15.50 -14.80 -12.62
C THR A 14 -15.46 -16.20 -11.99
N LEU A 15 -14.89 -16.34 -10.80
CA LEU A 15 -14.83 -17.63 -10.09
C LEU A 15 -16.21 -18.04 -9.54
N GLU A 16 -17.01 -17.09 -9.07
CA GLU A 16 -18.39 -17.30 -8.60
C GLU A 16 -19.33 -17.69 -9.76
N GLU A 17 -19.21 -17.06 -10.92
CA GLU A 17 -19.88 -17.46 -12.16
C GLU A 17 -19.44 -18.86 -12.64
N GLU A 18 -18.14 -19.16 -12.59
CA GLU A 18 -17.67 -20.49 -13.00
C GLU A 18 -18.11 -21.58 -12.01
N TYR A 19 -18.15 -21.27 -10.71
CA TYR A 19 -18.64 -22.15 -9.65
C TYR A 19 -20.13 -22.47 -9.83
N THR A 20 -20.96 -21.44 -9.96
CA THR A 20 -22.42 -21.58 -10.15
C THR A 20 -22.73 -22.37 -11.42
N ARG A 21 -22.12 -22.02 -12.56
CA ARG A 21 -22.25 -22.80 -13.81
C ARG A 21 -21.83 -24.26 -13.64
N THR A 22 -20.71 -24.53 -12.96
CA THR A 22 -20.23 -25.91 -12.73
C THR A 22 -21.20 -26.71 -11.85
N MET A 23 -21.83 -26.08 -10.85
CA MET A 23 -22.83 -26.70 -9.98
C MET A 23 -24.17 -26.93 -10.68
N ASP A 24 -24.61 -25.99 -11.52
CA ASP A 24 -25.79 -26.17 -12.38
C ASP A 24 -25.60 -27.32 -13.36
N GLU A 25 -24.43 -27.40 -13.99
CA GLU A 25 -24.06 -28.50 -14.88
C GLU A 25 -23.98 -29.86 -14.16
N ALA A 26 -23.52 -29.89 -12.90
CA ALA A 26 -23.51 -31.11 -12.09
C ALA A 26 -24.93 -31.53 -11.73
N THR A 27 -25.79 -30.57 -11.39
CA THR A 27 -27.20 -30.79 -11.03
C THR A 27 -28.01 -31.27 -12.22
N LYS A 28 -27.81 -30.67 -13.41
CA LYS A 28 -28.44 -31.10 -14.68
C LYS A 28 -28.02 -32.51 -15.07
N GLU A 29 -26.73 -32.84 -14.96
CA GLU A 29 -26.21 -34.17 -15.27
C GLU A 29 -26.71 -35.22 -14.25
N SER A 30 -26.75 -34.88 -12.95
CA SER A 30 -27.29 -35.75 -11.90
C SER A 30 -28.78 -36.05 -12.11
N LYS A 31 -29.59 -35.03 -12.44
CA LYS A 31 -31.04 -35.18 -12.76
C LYS A 31 -31.30 -36.03 -14.01
N ALA A 32 -30.34 -36.13 -14.93
CA ALA A 32 -30.45 -36.98 -16.11
C ALA A 32 -30.18 -38.47 -15.82
N ILE A 33 -29.65 -38.82 -14.64
CA ILE A 33 -29.43 -40.20 -14.20
C ILE A 33 -30.71 -40.69 -13.50
N PRO A 34 -31.38 -41.75 -14.00
CA PRO A 34 -32.56 -42.29 -13.33
C PRO A 34 -32.26 -42.79 -11.91
N PHE A 35 -33.14 -42.49 -10.96
CA PHE A 35 -32.99 -42.88 -9.57
C PHE A 35 -32.86 -44.41 -9.40
N GLY A 36 -32.01 -44.85 -8.49
CA GLY A 36 -31.83 -46.27 -8.14
C GLY A 36 -30.94 -47.09 -9.08
N GLN A 37 -30.37 -46.50 -10.14
CA GLN A 37 -29.43 -47.21 -11.04
C GLN A 37 -28.09 -47.52 -10.33
N PRO A 38 -27.70 -48.80 -10.15
CA PRO A 38 -26.42 -49.14 -9.55
C PRO A 38 -25.27 -48.92 -10.53
N ASN A 39 -24.08 -48.60 -10.02
CA ASN A 39 -22.88 -48.54 -10.84
C ASN A 39 -22.39 -49.95 -11.19
N ILE A 40 -22.50 -50.36 -12.45
CA ILE A 40 -22.16 -51.71 -12.92
C ILE A 40 -20.65 -51.89 -13.06
N ILE A 41 -20.08 -52.86 -12.33
CA ILE A 41 -18.65 -53.21 -12.37
C ILE A 41 -18.25 -53.57 -13.81
N ARG A 42 -17.05 -53.13 -14.23
CA ARG A 42 -16.50 -53.20 -15.60
C ARG A 42 -17.15 -52.27 -16.65
N ARG A 43 -18.14 -51.44 -16.30
CA ARG A 43 -18.58 -50.31 -17.14
C ARG A 43 -18.04 -48.98 -16.61
N ARG A 44 -18.05 -47.93 -17.45
CA ARG A 44 -17.69 -46.58 -17.02
C ARG A 44 -18.68 -46.12 -15.95
N ASN A 45 -18.18 -45.60 -14.83
CA ASN A 45 -19.02 -45.10 -13.75
C ASN A 45 -19.96 -43.98 -14.24
N ILE A 46 -21.26 -44.21 -14.14
CA ILE A 46 -22.32 -43.29 -14.57
C ILE A 46 -22.27 -41.94 -13.85
N TYR A 47 -21.77 -41.93 -12.60
CA TYR A 47 -21.59 -40.71 -11.81
C TYR A 47 -20.24 -40.03 -12.03
N SER A 48 -19.36 -40.54 -12.91
CA SER A 48 -17.98 -40.02 -13.06
C SER A 48 -17.90 -38.56 -13.52
N GLY A 49 -18.83 -38.09 -14.37
CA GLY A 49 -18.88 -36.69 -14.80
C GLY A 49 -19.40 -35.77 -13.69
N VAL A 50 -20.53 -36.13 -13.07
CA VAL A 50 -21.10 -35.48 -11.86
C VAL A 50 -20.04 -35.33 -10.76
N MET A 51 -19.34 -36.41 -10.40
CA MET A 51 -18.29 -36.39 -9.37
C MET A 51 -17.12 -35.47 -9.74
N ARG A 52 -16.69 -35.48 -11.01
CA ARG A 52 -15.64 -34.58 -11.52
C ARG A 52 -16.08 -33.11 -11.46
N LYS A 53 -17.35 -32.80 -11.75
CA LYS A 53 -17.90 -31.44 -11.62
C LYS A 53 -18.00 -31.00 -10.16
N HIS A 54 -18.43 -31.86 -9.24
CA HIS A 54 -18.40 -31.54 -7.80
C HIS A 54 -16.97 -31.36 -7.25
N GLU A 55 -15.98 -32.11 -7.75
CA GLU A 55 -14.58 -31.89 -7.41
C GLU A 55 -14.07 -30.54 -7.93
N LYS A 56 -14.40 -30.18 -9.18
CA LYS A 56 -14.10 -28.86 -9.74
C LYS A 56 -14.78 -27.73 -8.96
N ALA A 57 -16.05 -27.90 -8.57
CA ALA A 57 -16.78 -26.93 -7.78
C ALA A 57 -16.15 -26.70 -6.40
N ARG A 58 -15.72 -27.76 -5.70
CA ARG A 58 -14.98 -27.62 -4.43
C ARG A 58 -13.70 -26.78 -4.60
N LYS A 59 -12.91 -27.05 -5.64
CA LYS A 59 -11.68 -26.30 -5.96
C LYS A 59 -11.95 -24.83 -6.30
N LEU A 60 -13.05 -24.54 -7.01
CA LEU A 60 -13.47 -23.15 -7.27
C LEU A 60 -13.94 -22.45 -5.99
N HIS A 61 -14.64 -23.15 -5.11
CA HIS A 61 -15.07 -22.60 -3.82
C HIS A 61 -13.89 -22.23 -2.90
N GLU A 62 -12.87 -23.10 -2.83
CA GLU A 62 -11.61 -22.79 -2.13
C GLU A 62 -10.95 -21.51 -2.69
N GLN A 63 -10.89 -21.37 -4.02
CA GLN A 63 -10.33 -20.17 -4.67
C GLN A 63 -11.17 -18.91 -4.45
N ILE A 64 -12.49 -19.01 -4.33
CA ILE A 64 -13.41 -17.91 -3.99
C ILE A 64 -13.09 -17.37 -2.60
N GLU A 65 -12.96 -18.23 -1.59
CA GLU A 65 -12.65 -17.81 -0.22
C GLU A 65 -11.23 -17.22 -0.08
N GLU A 66 -10.23 -17.79 -0.76
CA GLU A 66 -8.89 -17.18 -0.85
C GLU A 66 -8.94 -15.79 -1.48
N GLN A 67 -9.76 -15.61 -2.51
CA GLN A 67 -9.90 -14.36 -3.26
C GLN A 67 -10.62 -13.28 -2.43
N LYS A 68 -11.66 -13.64 -1.66
CA LYS A 68 -12.29 -12.77 -0.65
C LYS A 68 -11.29 -12.30 0.41
N GLY A 69 -10.50 -13.22 0.96
CA GLY A 69 -9.45 -12.90 1.92
C GLY A 69 -8.32 -12.03 1.35
N ALA A 70 -8.11 -12.03 0.03
CA ALA A 70 -7.20 -11.11 -0.66
C ALA A 70 -7.83 -9.72 -0.87
N ILE A 71 -9.12 -9.66 -1.22
CA ILE A 71 -9.91 -8.44 -1.35
C ILE A 71 -9.95 -7.70 -0.01
N ALA A 72 -10.34 -8.35 1.09
CA ALA A 72 -10.40 -7.73 2.43
C ALA A 72 -9.06 -7.10 2.89
N LYS A 73 -7.92 -7.71 2.50
CA LYS A 73 -6.59 -7.15 2.77
C LYS A 73 -6.25 -5.94 1.90
N LEU A 74 -6.64 -5.96 0.63
CA LEU A 74 -6.44 -4.87 -0.30
C LEU A 74 -7.35 -3.68 0.08
N GLU A 75 -8.60 -3.95 0.42
CA GLU A 75 -9.51 -2.99 1.05
C GLU A 75 -8.92 -2.42 2.33
N LYS A 76 -8.29 -3.22 3.21
CA LYS A 76 -7.65 -2.67 4.41
C LYS A 76 -6.45 -1.80 4.07
N VAL A 77 -5.64 -2.24 3.12
CA VAL A 77 -4.54 -1.43 2.61
C VAL A 77 -5.03 -0.14 1.97
N GLU A 78 -6.22 -0.14 1.38
CA GLU A 78 -6.90 1.07 0.91
C GLU A 78 -7.43 1.89 2.10
N LYS A 79 -8.20 1.30 3.03
CA LYS A 79 -8.68 1.91 4.29
C LYS A 79 -7.58 2.54 5.16
N VAL A 80 -6.32 2.11 5.07
CA VAL A 80 -5.21 2.80 5.74
C VAL A 80 -4.32 3.59 4.79
N LYS A 81 -4.34 3.39 3.46
CA LYS A 81 -3.94 4.46 2.52
C LYS A 81 -4.81 5.70 2.71
N GLU A 82 -6.08 5.50 3.02
CA GLU A 82 -7.05 6.49 3.45
C GLU A 82 -6.64 7.08 4.82
N ASN A 83 -6.21 6.28 5.80
CA ASN A 83 -5.90 6.75 7.17
C ASN A 83 -4.45 7.26 7.46
N ASN A 84 -3.37 6.80 6.79
CA ASN A 84 -1.96 7.06 7.19
C ASN A 84 -1.09 7.54 6.01
N SER A 85 -1.27 8.80 5.62
CA SER A 85 -0.81 9.38 4.35
C SER A 85 0.69 9.66 4.18
N LEU A 86 1.45 9.75 5.28
CA LEU A 86 2.82 10.31 5.27
C LEU A 86 3.86 9.42 4.65
N LEU A 87 3.63 8.13 4.80
CA LEU A 87 4.31 7.16 4.02
C LEU A 87 3.28 6.66 2.95
N LYS A 88 3.63 6.17 1.74
CA LYS A 88 2.66 5.61 0.73
C LYS A 88 3.03 4.25 0.07
N ASP A 89 3.39 3.20 0.85
CA ASP A 89 3.87 1.82 0.45
C ASP A 89 3.08 0.87 1.28
N MET A 90 1.81 1.06 1.11
CA MET A 90 0.90 0.71 2.16
C MET A 90 0.70 -0.76 1.88
N HIS A 91 1.56 -1.51 2.54
CA HIS A 91 1.59 -2.93 2.54
C HIS A 91 0.74 -3.38 3.71
N VAL A 92 0.11 -4.51 3.51
CA VAL A 92 -0.71 -5.16 4.51
C VAL A 92 0.24 -5.68 5.57
N ILE A 93 0.15 -5.20 6.81
CA ILE A 93 0.91 -5.72 7.95
C ILE A 93 0.06 -6.82 8.61
N GLY A 94 0.03 -7.99 7.98
CA GLY A 94 -0.64 -9.20 8.50
C GLY A 94 -1.13 -10.17 7.42
N LYS A 95 -1.22 -11.47 7.78
CA LYS A 95 -1.68 -12.56 6.89
C LYS A 95 -3.18 -12.84 6.94
N SER A 96 -3.84 -12.49 8.05
CA SER A 96 -5.30 -12.58 8.18
C SER A 96 -5.95 -11.31 7.67
N GLU A 97 -7.28 -11.30 7.65
CA GLU A 97 -8.07 -10.10 7.37
C GLU A 97 -7.95 -9.05 8.50
N TYR A 98 -7.37 -9.38 9.66
CA TYR A 98 -7.21 -8.48 10.81
C TYR A 98 -5.96 -7.58 10.76
N ALA A 99 -5.32 -7.45 9.59
CA ALA A 99 -4.04 -6.76 9.43
C ALA A 99 -4.06 -5.21 9.61
N ASN A 100 -2.91 -4.66 10.02
CA ASN A 100 -2.60 -3.23 10.16
C ASN A 100 -1.82 -2.69 8.94
N ILE A 101 -1.47 -1.39 8.87
CA ILE A 101 -0.76 -0.81 7.70
C ILE A 101 0.20 0.36 8.04
N GLY A 102 1.43 0.27 7.52
CA GLY A 102 2.48 1.31 7.42
C GLY A 102 2.69 1.75 5.95
N ALA A 103 3.80 2.41 5.53
CA ALA A 103 3.90 2.97 4.15
C ALA A 103 5.34 3.40 3.57
N LYS A 104 5.45 4.12 2.39
CA LYS A 104 6.60 4.48 1.44
C LYS A 104 7.23 5.89 1.40
N THR A 105 6.59 6.97 1.85
CA THR A 105 6.94 8.37 1.45
C THR A 105 7.46 9.25 2.59
N SER A 106 7.74 8.62 3.71
CA SER A 106 8.48 9.21 4.81
C SER A 106 9.93 9.47 4.39
N VAL A 107 10.66 10.31 5.11
CA VAL A 107 12.13 10.23 5.16
C VAL A 107 12.58 8.79 5.48
N ASN A 108 11.82 8.11 6.35
CA ASN A 108 11.91 6.69 6.76
C ASN A 108 11.67 5.70 5.60
N ASN A 109 11.58 6.16 4.36
CA ASN A 109 11.51 5.36 3.13
C ASN A 109 12.39 5.89 1.99
N LEU A 110 13.26 6.85 2.28
CA LEU A 110 14.25 7.36 1.35
C LEU A 110 15.13 6.22 0.83
N ALA A 111 15.56 5.32 1.72
CA ALA A 111 16.26 4.08 1.37
C ALA A 111 15.44 3.17 0.43
N TYR A 112 14.13 2.98 0.68
CA TYR A 112 13.26 2.20 -0.21
C TYR A 112 13.22 2.80 -1.64
N PHE A 113 13.29 4.12 -1.78
CA PHE A 113 13.34 4.74 -3.09
C PHE A 113 14.68 4.61 -3.78
N LYS A 114 15.80 4.68 -3.05
CA LYS A 114 17.15 4.37 -3.58
C LYS A 114 17.21 2.95 -4.15
N ASP A 115 16.78 1.97 -3.36
CA ASP A 115 16.70 0.55 -3.77
C ASP A 115 15.77 0.35 -4.98
N LYS A 116 14.55 0.90 -4.93
CA LYS A 116 13.60 0.81 -6.04
C LYS A 116 14.12 1.51 -7.31
N LEU A 117 14.98 2.52 -7.18
CA LEU A 117 15.60 3.22 -8.31
C LEU A 117 16.64 2.34 -9.00
N GLU A 118 17.55 1.75 -8.23
CA GLU A 118 18.63 0.90 -8.74
C GLU A 118 18.07 -0.29 -9.53
N LYS A 119 17.13 -1.04 -8.94
CA LYS A 119 16.42 -2.16 -9.59
C LYS A 119 15.70 -1.75 -10.88
N LEU A 120 15.24 -0.51 -10.95
CA LEU A 120 14.54 0.03 -12.10
C LEU A 120 15.53 0.48 -13.19
N ILE A 121 16.76 0.89 -12.82
CA ILE A 121 17.89 1.13 -13.73
C ILE A 121 18.35 -0.19 -14.35
N GLU A 122 18.69 -1.19 -13.56
CA GLU A 122 19.14 -2.51 -14.02
C GLU A 122 18.12 -3.13 -15.00
N LYS A 123 16.84 -3.14 -14.62
CA LYS A 123 15.76 -3.67 -15.46
C LYS A 123 15.58 -2.87 -16.76
N ASN A 124 15.81 -1.56 -16.72
CA ASN A 124 15.79 -0.71 -17.92
C ASN A 124 16.98 -0.98 -18.84
N GLU A 125 18.15 -1.26 -18.28
CA GLU A 125 19.36 -1.58 -19.05
C GLU A 125 19.28 -2.97 -19.67
N PHE A 126 18.86 -3.98 -18.92
CA PHE A 126 18.53 -5.31 -19.45
C PHE A 126 17.50 -5.22 -20.59
N ASN A 127 16.37 -4.55 -20.38
CA ASN A 127 15.36 -4.38 -21.43
C ASN A 127 15.89 -3.59 -22.64
N LYS A 128 16.84 -2.65 -22.46
CA LYS A 128 17.53 -1.98 -23.58
C LYS A 128 18.50 -2.91 -24.32
N GLN A 129 19.17 -3.83 -23.64
CA GLN A 129 20.09 -4.80 -24.26
C GLN A 129 19.30 -5.85 -25.06
N GLU A 130 18.22 -6.39 -24.48
CA GLU A 130 17.35 -7.33 -25.16
C GLU A 130 16.65 -6.70 -26.38
N ASN A 131 16.20 -5.43 -26.28
CA ASN A 131 15.65 -4.70 -27.44
C ASN A 131 16.66 -4.40 -28.56
N LYS A 132 17.96 -4.55 -28.30
CA LYS A 132 19.01 -4.49 -29.34
C LYS A 132 19.27 -5.85 -29.97
N ARG A 133 19.13 -6.93 -29.19
CA ARG A 133 19.32 -8.34 -29.61
C ARG A 133 18.11 -8.86 -30.39
N ASN A 134 16.92 -8.76 -29.81
CA ASN A 134 15.65 -9.12 -30.43
C ASN A 134 14.95 -7.87 -30.97
N LYS A 135 14.66 -7.85 -32.28
CA LYS A 135 14.03 -6.72 -32.97
C LYS A 135 12.52 -6.88 -33.15
N GLU A 136 12.00 -8.10 -33.00
CA GLU A 136 10.60 -8.46 -33.29
C GLU A 136 9.67 -8.11 -32.12
N VAL A 137 10.07 -8.44 -30.89
CA VAL A 137 9.30 -8.12 -29.68
C VAL A 137 10.18 -7.30 -28.71
N LYS A 138 9.80 -6.03 -28.51
CA LYS A 138 10.54 -5.10 -27.64
C LYS A 138 9.93 -5.02 -26.24
N LEU A 139 10.76 -5.28 -25.23
CA LEU A 139 10.46 -5.12 -23.81
C LEU A 139 10.35 -3.63 -23.43
N ARG A 140 9.49 -3.32 -22.44
CA ARG A 140 9.32 -1.94 -21.93
C ARG A 140 10.58 -1.41 -21.24
N THR A 141 11.04 -0.24 -21.65
CA THR A 141 12.09 0.50 -20.93
C THR A 141 11.49 1.36 -19.80
N TYR A 142 12.29 1.65 -18.76
CA TYR A 142 11.87 2.38 -17.55
C TYR A 142 12.61 3.71 -17.34
N GLY A 143 13.27 4.24 -18.39
CA GLY A 143 14.09 5.46 -18.36
C GLY A 143 13.46 6.67 -17.64
N ALA A 144 12.19 6.97 -17.89
CA ALA A 144 11.50 8.09 -17.25
C ALA A 144 11.10 7.80 -15.79
N ASP A 145 10.79 6.55 -15.46
CA ASP A 145 10.40 6.15 -14.10
C ASP A 145 11.61 6.23 -13.14
N ILE A 146 12.83 5.99 -13.66
CA ILE A 146 14.13 6.18 -12.98
C ILE A 146 14.35 7.63 -12.59
N THR A 147 14.31 8.57 -13.56
CA THR A 147 14.62 9.99 -13.30
C THR A 147 13.65 10.61 -12.30
N LYS A 148 12.37 10.20 -12.32
CA LYS A 148 11.37 10.61 -11.32
C LYS A 148 11.75 10.12 -9.92
N LEU A 149 12.25 8.90 -9.81
CA LEU A 149 12.61 8.31 -8.53
C LEU A 149 13.90 8.91 -7.96
N ARG A 150 14.87 9.28 -8.81
CA ARG A 150 16.07 10.08 -8.42
C ARG A 150 15.69 11.41 -7.75
N LYS A 151 14.89 12.25 -8.43
CA LYS A 151 14.48 13.56 -7.89
C LYS A 151 13.75 13.44 -6.56
N LYS A 152 13.00 12.36 -6.37
CA LYS A 152 12.25 12.06 -5.14
C LYS A 152 13.14 11.70 -3.96
N ILE A 153 14.23 10.97 -4.21
CA ILE A 153 15.25 10.66 -3.19
C ILE A 153 15.94 11.94 -2.77
N ALA A 154 16.49 12.71 -3.72
CA ALA A 154 17.21 13.96 -3.45
C ALA A 154 16.41 14.98 -2.62
N TYR A 155 15.09 15.08 -2.87
CA TYR A 155 14.20 15.91 -2.05
C TYR A 155 14.04 15.41 -0.60
N LEU A 156 13.94 14.08 -0.40
CA LEU A 156 13.87 13.52 0.95
C LEU A 156 15.23 13.58 1.67
N GLU A 157 16.35 13.50 0.93
CA GLU A 157 17.72 13.67 1.46
C GLU A 157 17.91 15.08 2.01
N LYS A 158 17.55 16.10 1.22
CA LYS A 158 17.56 17.49 1.69
C LYS A 158 16.71 17.68 2.96
N ILE A 159 15.58 16.99 3.09
CA ILE A 159 14.74 17.06 4.30
C ILE A 159 15.41 16.39 5.51
N GLU A 160 16.13 15.29 5.29
CA GLU A 160 16.87 14.59 6.34
C GLU A 160 18.09 15.38 6.80
N GLU A 161 18.79 16.02 5.86
CA GLU A 161 19.96 16.88 6.08
C GLU A 161 19.58 18.17 6.82
N GLN A 162 18.57 18.90 6.33
CA GLN A 162 18.02 20.08 7.01
C GLN A 162 17.52 19.81 8.44
N SER A 163 17.16 18.57 8.78
CA SER A 163 16.77 18.19 10.14
C SER A 163 17.94 17.77 11.03
N LYS A 164 19.11 17.43 10.46
CA LYS A 164 20.33 17.11 11.22
C LYS A 164 21.14 18.36 11.53
N ASP A 165 21.12 19.33 10.62
CA ASP A 165 21.84 20.60 10.76
C ASP A 165 21.07 21.61 11.65
N GLN A 166 19.86 21.26 12.10
CA GLN A 166 19.07 22.03 13.06
C GLN A 166 19.66 21.93 14.48
N VAL A 167 20.47 22.92 14.84
CA VAL A 167 20.83 23.20 16.24
C VAL A 167 19.65 23.93 16.87
N LEU A 168 19.07 23.39 17.95
CA LEU A 168 17.96 24.02 18.66
C LEU A 168 18.47 25.03 19.70
N SER A 169 17.73 26.11 19.91
CA SER A 169 17.96 27.01 21.05
C SER A 169 17.52 26.32 22.36
N ALA A 170 18.08 26.74 23.50
CA ALA A 170 17.75 26.16 24.80
C ALA A 170 16.24 26.15 25.09
N LYS A 171 15.54 27.23 24.71
CA LYS A 171 14.08 27.37 24.82
C LYS A 171 13.32 26.40 23.90
N SER A 172 13.79 26.23 22.66
CA SER A 172 13.23 25.24 21.72
C SER A 172 13.39 23.81 22.26
N GLU A 173 14.52 23.51 22.93
CA GLU A 173 14.70 22.22 23.61
C GLU A 173 13.81 22.04 24.85
N GLU A 174 13.60 23.07 25.66
CA GLU A 174 12.70 23.03 26.83
C GLU A 174 11.27 22.70 26.41
N LEU A 175 10.74 23.39 25.40
CA LEU A 175 9.41 23.12 24.83
C LEU A 175 9.25 21.70 24.28
N LEU A 176 10.34 21.07 23.83
CA LEU A 176 10.39 19.67 23.40
C LEU A 176 10.46 18.70 24.60
N LYS A 177 11.26 19.02 25.63
CA LYS A 177 11.43 18.23 26.86
C LYS A 177 10.15 18.20 27.71
N ASP A 178 9.44 19.31 27.79
CA ASP A 178 8.12 19.41 28.44
C ASP A 178 7.01 18.66 27.66
N GLY A 179 7.33 18.19 26.45
CA GLY A 179 6.38 17.52 25.57
C GLY A 179 5.24 18.42 25.11
N LEU A 180 5.40 19.74 25.18
CA LEU A 180 4.49 20.73 24.61
C LEU A 180 4.58 20.73 23.08
N VAL A 181 5.69 20.25 22.52
CA VAL A 181 5.89 20.07 21.09
C VAL A 181 6.42 18.66 20.81
N GLN A 182 6.06 18.07 19.66
CA GLN A 182 6.46 16.74 19.21
C GLN A 182 7.01 16.81 17.78
N GLN A 183 8.27 16.42 17.57
CA GLN A 183 8.86 16.32 16.24
C GLN A 183 8.10 15.31 15.36
N TRP A 184 7.98 15.60 14.07
CA TRP A 184 7.24 14.74 13.16
C TRP A 184 8.12 13.64 12.57
N ASP A 185 7.94 12.40 13.05
CA ASP A 185 8.74 11.20 12.69
C ASP A 185 8.95 10.94 11.19
N LYS A 186 8.19 11.62 10.32
CA LYS A 186 8.10 11.32 8.89
C LYS A 186 8.58 12.46 7.98
N LYS A 187 8.73 13.67 8.53
CA LYS A 187 9.45 14.82 7.97
C LYS A 187 9.96 15.65 9.18
N PRO A 188 11.15 15.34 9.70
CA PRO A 188 11.57 15.79 11.02
C PRO A 188 11.94 17.29 11.14
N ILE A 189 11.86 18.06 10.05
CA ILE A 189 11.90 19.53 10.05
C ILE A 189 10.74 20.15 10.87
N PHE A 190 9.59 19.46 10.97
CA PHE A 190 8.37 20.01 11.57
C PHE A 190 8.16 19.51 13.00
N PHE A 191 7.79 20.43 13.90
CA PHE A 191 7.58 20.17 15.32
C PHE A 191 6.15 20.55 15.73
N PHE A 192 5.25 19.57 15.90
CA PHE A 192 3.83 19.79 16.17
C PHE A 192 3.52 20.08 17.63
N VAL A 193 2.77 21.15 17.90
CA VAL A 193 2.36 21.53 19.26
C VAL A 193 1.30 20.56 19.79
N LYS A 194 1.55 19.94 20.95
CA LYS A 194 0.64 19.01 21.61
C LYS A 194 -0.63 19.71 22.08
N GLY A 195 -1.77 19.05 21.92
CA GLY A 195 -3.09 19.66 22.17
C GLY A 195 -3.59 20.55 21.04
N LEU A 196 -2.72 21.14 20.22
CA LEU A 196 -3.11 21.85 19.00
C LEU A 196 -3.12 20.91 17.78
N ARG A 197 -4.18 20.99 16.97
CA ARG A 197 -4.35 20.08 15.83
C ARG A 197 -3.66 20.63 14.57
N LYS A 198 -2.50 20.05 14.24
CA LYS A 198 -1.69 20.37 13.06
C LYS A 198 -1.07 21.77 13.04
N VAL A 199 -0.78 22.35 14.20
CA VAL A 199 0.07 23.54 14.31
C VAL A 199 1.49 23.07 14.55
N ALA A 200 2.47 23.58 13.80
CA ALA A 200 3.87 23.19 13.97
C ALA A 200 4.83 24.37 13.87
N PHE A 201 5.99 24.20 14.49
CA PHE A 201 7.14 25.07 14.35
C PHE A 201 8.11 24.55 13.30
N GLU A 202 8.80 25.48 12.68
CA GLU A 202 10.06 25.28 11.98
C GLU A 202 11.18 25.97 12.77
N VAL A 203 12.42 25.61 12.50
CA VAL A 203 13.61 26.09 13.21
C VAL A 203 14.38 27.02 12.28
N ASP A 204 14.60 28.27 12.69
CA ASP A 204 15.43 29.22 11.94
C ASP A 204 16.92 28.88 12.08
N SER A 205 17.76 29.51 11.27
CA SER A 205 19.23 29.50 11.36
C SER A 205 19.80 29.76 12.76
N ASN A 206 19.06 30.45 13.64
CA ASN A 206 19.41 30.72 15.04
C ASN A 206 18.94 29.65 16.05
N GLY A 207 18.25 28.60 15.59
CA GLY A 207 17.72 27.53 16.45
C GLY A 207 16.38 27.83 17.14
N GLU A 208 15.83 29.01 16.90
CA GLU A 208 14.55 29.44 17.47
C GLU A 208 13.36 28.89 16.68
N PHE A 209 12.32 28.49 17.40
CA PHE A 209 11.05 28.10 16.79
C PHE A 209 10.31 29.32 16.25
N PHE A 210 10.10 29.34 14.94
CA PHE A 210 9.12 30.21 14.30
C PHE A 210 7.91 29.40 13.82
N VAL A 211 6.76 30.06 13.72
CA VAL A 211 5.53 29.42 13.23
C VAL A 211 5.73 28.96 11.79
N SER A 212 5.61 27.65 11.55
CA SER A 212 5.82 27.05 10.22
C SER A 212 4.85 27.65 9.21
N PRO A 213 5.33 28.22 8.08
CA PRO A 213 4.47 28.62 6.97
C PRO A 213 3.65 27.46 6.38
N HIS A 214 4.07 26.21 6.62
CA HIS A 214 3.34 25.01 6.22
C HIS A 214 2.29 24.54 7.25
N TYR A 215 2.41 24.93 8.53
CA TYR A 215 1.51 24.53 9.63
C TYR A 215 1.21 25.70 10.61
N PRO A 216 0.69 26.85 10.13
CA PRO A 216 0.47 28.01 10.97
C PRO A 216 -0.73 27.87 11.93
N THR A 217 -0.81 28.80 12.88
CA THR A 217 -2.01 29.06 13.70
C THR A 217 -3.22 29.43 12.85
N LYS A 218 -4.41 29.27 13.42
CA LYS A 218 -5.69 29.58 12.74
C LYS A 218 -6.61 30.49 13.53
N ASN A 219 -6.46 30.53 14.84
CA ASN A 219 -7.32 31.27 15.74
C ASN A 219 -6.49 32.27 16.54
N THR A 220 -7.06 33.43 16.86
CA THR A 220 -6.45 34.42 17.77
C THR A 220 -6.19 33.86 19.18
N SER A 221 -6.89 32.78 19.56
CA SER A 221 -6.61 32.02 20.79
C SER A 221 -5.39 31.09 20.65
N GLU A 222 -5.13 30.53 19.46
CA GLU A 222 -3.94 29.74 19.15
C GLU A 222 -2.71 30.63 18.99
N GLU A 223 -2.87 31.80 18.37
CA GLU A 223 -1.86 32.86 18.30
C GLU A 223 -1.45 33.29 19.71
N LYS A 224 -2.40 33.68 20.57
CA LYS A 224 -2.12 34.00 21.98
C LYS A 224 -1.55 32.84 22.79
N PHE A 225 -1.84 31.60 22.41
CA PHE A 225 -1.22 30.42 23.05
C PHE A 225 0.23 30.24 22.59
N ILE A 226 0.53 30.49 21.31
CA ILE A 226 1.88 30.39 20.76
C ILE A 226 2.75 31.59 21.10
N GLU A 227 2.20 32.81 21.11
CA GLU A 227 2.87 33.99 21.68
C GLU A 227 3.29 33.70 23.13
N LYS A 228 2.49 32.99 23.92
CA LYS A 228 2.85 32.56 25.28
C LYS A 228 3.87 31.41 25.34
N LEU A 229 4.01 30.60 24.29
CA LEU A 229 5.05 29.56 24.20
C LEU A 229 6.38 30.13 23.68
N LEU A 230 6.34 31.20 22.88
CA LEU A 230 7.50 31.83 22.25
C LEU A 230 8.01 33.07 22.99
N ALA A 231 7.20 33.76 23.80
CA ALA A 231 7.60 34.84 24.73
C ALA A 231 8.42 34.31 25.90
#